data_AF-A0A357AQ03-F1
#
_entry.id   AF-A0A357AQ03-F1
#
_cell.length_a   1.000
_cell.length_b   1.000
_cell.length_c   1.000
_cell.angle_alpha   90.00
_cell.angle_beta   90.00
_cell.angle_gamma   90.00
#
_symmetry.space_group_name_H-M   'P 1'
#
loop_
_entity.id
_entity.type
_entity.pdbx_description
1 polymer ?
#
loop_
_entity_poly.entity_id
_entity_poly.type
_entity_poly.pdbx_seq_one_letter_code
_entity_poly.pdbx_strand_id
1 'polypeptide(L)'
;MVNEILKDLEYISKSVGIPVDYTQGGGGNTSAKLDDNLMAVKASGYKLKQITPQEGYVVVNYQNIKAFYEAVDLSQDRDFEKESVEFVKKNIVETEGLKTLRPSVEAGFHSILKKYVIHTHSVYANMVCCTQNGRETMEKIFAGKEYGVVWIPYINPGFCLTLRIQDEIRKFAAEKGKYPEVIFMENHGLVVTTDDSRECVALHQEVNDGIKAYLGIREKFPDIVLSQLDDGTFISKTALLSDYFKNHKMYTGFFDEIVLYPDQLVYLNGNAAVDTMDKKLNINSATGQITYKTNFSEAQTMEETLLAYIYVINGIKSSGLPLKTMSEKEIDFIKNWESEAYRKSLVKGLGR
;
A
#
# COMPACT_ATOMS: atom_id res chain seq x y z
N MET A 1 -7.80 7.20 28.06
CA MET A 1 -6.71 6.34 27.55
C MET A 1 -7.10 5.59 26.27
N VAL A 2 -7.84 4.47 26.28
CA VAL A 2 -8.17 3.74 25.02
C VAL A 2 -8.98 4.59 24.03
N ASN A 3 -10.01 5.31 24.49
CA ASN A 3 -10.80 6.20 23.61
C ASN A 3 -9.97 7.35 23.00
N GLU A 4 -8.91 7.80 23.68
CA GLU A 4 -8.00 8.82 23.11
C GLU A 4 -7.11 8.21 22.02
N ILE A 5 -6.59 7.00 22.26
CA ILE A 5 -5.80 6.26 21.25
C ILE A 5 -6.65 5.94 20.01
N LEU A 6 -7.95 5.66 20.18
CA LEU A 6 -8.86 5.45 19.04
C LEU A 6 -9.13 6.74 18.25
N LYS A 7 -9.18 7.89 18.92
CA LYS A 7 -9.21 9.20 18.25
C LYS A 7 -7.90 9.51 17.53
N ASP A 8 -6.77 9.10 18.09
CA ASP A 8 -5.47 9.16 17.40
C ASP A 8 -5.45 8.26 16.16
N LEU A 9 -6.00 7.05 16.26
CA LEU A 9 -6.13 6.16 15.11
C LEU A 9 -6.98 6.80 14.01
N GLU A 10 -8.16 7.32 14.35
CA GLU A 10 -8.98 8.09 13.40
C GLU A 10 -8.19 9.26 12.78
N TYR A 11 -7.44 10.00 13.60
CA TYR A 11 -6.63 11.12 13.14
C TYR A 11 -5.57 10.69 12.12
N ILE A 12 -4.74 9.67 12.42
CA ILE A 12 -3.71 9.21 11.49
C ILE A 12 -4.34 8.63 10.21
N SER A 13 -5.43 7.86 10.33
CA SER A 13 -6.12 7.26 9.20
C SER A 13 -6.71 8.31 8.27
N LYS A 14 -7.38 9.34 8.81
CA LYS A 14 -7.95 10.42 7.99
C LYS A 14 -6.89 11.31 7.38
N SER A 15 -5.80 11.59 8.10
CA SER A 15 -4.70 12.43 7.62
C SER A 15 -4.07 11.88 6.34
N VAL A 16 -3.95 10.55 6.22
CA VAL A 16 -3.35 9.90 5.05
C VAL A 16 -4.34 9.18 4.13
N GLY A 17 -5.60 9.08 4.55
CA GLY A 17 -6.68 8.43 3.80
C GLY A 17 -7.60 9.38 3.03
N ILE A 18 -7.58 10.68 3.35
CA ILE A 18 -8.31 11.71 2.61
C ILE A 18 -7.52 12.16 1.36
N PRO A 19 -6.21 12.46 1.45
CA PRO A 19 -5.41 12.81 0.27
C PRO A 19 -5.26 11.59 -0.64
N VAL A 20 -5.80 11.68 -1.85
CA VAL A 20 -5.81 10.56 -2.81
C VAL A 20 -4.40 10.27 -3.33
N ASP A 21 -3.50 11.23 -3.31
CA ASP A 21 -2.08 11.03 -3.64
C ASP A 21 -1.32 10.17 -2.63
N TYR A 22 -1.85 10.00 -1.41
CA TYR A 22 -1.30 9.07 -0.43
C TYR A 22 -1.96 7.70 -0.48
N THR A 23 -3.28 7.65 -0.62
CA THR A 23 -4.03 6.38 -0.58
C THR A 23 -5.16 6.38 -1.60
N GLN A 24 -5.19 5.34 -2.44
CA GLN A 24 -6.25 5.11 -3.41
C GLN A 24 -7.15 3.95 -2.96
N GLY A 25 -8.46 4.07 -3.21
CA GLY A 25 -9.38 2.96 -3.00
C GLY A 25 -9.38 2.40 -1.58
N GLY A 26 -9.27 1.08 -1.50
CA GLY A 26 -9.09 0.33 -0.26
C GLY A 26 -7.64 0.13 0.16
N GLY A 27 -6.66 0.73 -0.54
CA GLY A 27 -5.23 0.60 -0.27
C GLY A 27 -4.79 1.19 1.08
N GLY A 28 -3.54 0.95 1.44
CA GLY A 28 -2.92 1.39 2.70
C GLY A 28 -3.58 0.82 3.97
N ASN A 29 -2.94 1.00 5.12
CA ASN A 29 -3.50 0.63 6.42
C ASN A 29 -2.81 1.39 7.56
N THR A 30 -3.51 1.46 8.69
CA THR A 30 -3.01 2.12 9.90
C THR A 30 -3.30 1.25 11.11
N SER A 31 -2.48 1.39 12.14
CA SER A 31 -2.73 0.77 13.44
C SER A 31 -2.30 1.66 14.60
N ALA A 32 -2.87 1.37 15.77
CA ALA A 32 -2.49 1.96 17.05
C ALA A 32 -2.49 0.88 18.14
N LYS A 33 -1.38 0.76 18.89
CA LYS A 33 -1.33 -0.08 20.09
C LYS A 33 -2.15 0.59 21.19
N LEU A 34 -3.17 -0.12 21.69
CA LEU A 34 -4.14 0.36 22.68
C LEU A 34 -3.58 0.25 24.10
N ASP A 35 -2.78 -0.79 24.33
CA ASP A 35 -2.06 -1.08 25.56
C ASP A 35 -0.87 -2.01 25.26
N ASP A 36 -0.33 -2.67 26.28
CA ASP A 36 0.80 -3.58 26.16
C ASP A 36 0.49 -4.85 25.37
N ASN A 37 -0.79 -5.22 25.19
CA ASN A 37 -1.23 -6.48 24.56
C ASN A 37 -2.07 -6.28 23.30
N LEU A 38 -2.86 -5.20 23.24
CA LEU A 38 -3.90 -5.00 22.23
C LEU A 38 -3.53 -3.90 21.24
N MET A 39 -3.91 -4.11 19.98
CA MET A 39 -3.75 -3.14 18.90
C MET A 39 -5.04 -3.06 18.09
N ALA A 40 -5.45 -1.85 17.74
CA ALA A 40 -6.45 -1.60 16.73
C ALA A 40 -5.77 -1.46 15.36
N VAL A 41 -6.22 -2.20 14.36
CA VAL A 41 -5.68 -2.17 12.99
C VAL A 41 -6.84 -2.07 11.99
N LYS A 42 -6.63 -1.34 10.88
CA LYS A 42 -7.62 -1.20 9.79
C LYS A 42 -8.28 -2.54 9.45
N ALA A 43 -9.60 -2.53 9.36
CA ALA A 43 -10.38 -3.67 8.89
C ALA A 43 -10.34 -3.77 7.36
N SER A 44 -10.22 -4.99 6.85
CA SER A 44 -10.34 -5.28 5.42
C SER A 44 -11.70 -4.82 4.90
N GLY A 45 -11.72 -4.17 3.73
CA GLY A 45 -12.94 -3.63 3.10
C GLY A 45 -13.32 -2.20 3.50
N TYR A 46 -12.63 -1.59 4.46
CA TYR A 46 -12.78 -0.17 4.78
C TYR A 46 -11.73 0.68 4.07
N LYS A 47 -12.05 1.94 3.78
CA LYS A 47 -11.08 2.97 3.40
C LYS A 47 -10.54 3.65 4.65
N LEU A 48 -9.30 4.13 4.63
CA LEU A 48 -8.70 4.83 5.78
C LEU A 48 -9.55 6.03 6.25
N LYS A 49 -10.13 6.79 5.31
CA LYS A 49 -11.02 7.92 5.61
C LYS A 49 -12.33 7.55 6.33
N GLN A 50 -12.69 6.26 6.37
CA GLN A 50 -13.90 5.76 7.03
C GLN A 50 -13.66 5.31 8.48
N ILE A 51 -12.40 5.26 8.92
CA ILE A 51 -12.08 4.86 10.30
C ILE A 51 -12.58 5.93 11.27
N THR A 52 -13.28 5.48 12.30
CA THR A 52 -13.74 6.27 13.44
C THR A 52 -13.45 5.50 14.73
N PRO A 53 -13.62 6.09 15.92
CA PRO A 53 -13.53 5.33 17.17
C PRO A 53 -14.62 4.26 17.33
N GLN A 54 -15.63 4.19 16.45
CA GLN A 54 -16.74 3.24 16.50
C GLN A 54 -16.70 2.19 15.37
N GLU A 55 -15.95 2.38 14.29
CA GLU A 55 -15.88 1.43 13.18
C GLU A 55 -14.64 1.58 12.30
N GLY A 56 -14.40 0.58 11.44
CA GLY A 56 -13.33 0.59 10.45
C GLY A 56 -12.01 -0.05 10.89
N TYR A 57 -11.96 -0.62 12.10
CA TYR A 57 -10.80 -1.34 12.62
C TYR A 57 -11.21 -2.64 13.32
N VAL A 58 -10.22 -3.51 13.54
CA VAL A 58 -10.31 -4.75 14.31
C VAL A 58 -9.32 -4.66 15.46
N VAL A 59 -9.72 -5.11 16.64
CA VAL A 59 -8.83 -5.25 17.79
C VAL A 59 -8.21 -6.64 17.78
N VAL A 60 -6.89 -6.71 17.88
CA VAL A 60 -6.13 -7.97 17.94
C VAL A 60 -5.16 -7.96 19.12
N ASN A 61 -4.86 -9.14 19.66
CA ASN A 61 -3.73 -9.31 20.57
C ASN A 61 -2.43 -9.30 19.74
N TYR A 62 -1.77 -8.14 19.68
CA TYR A 62 -0.58 -7.98 18.85
C TYR A 62 0.67 -8.60 19.47
N GLN A 63 0.72 -8.76 20.80
CA GLN A 63 1.85 -9.43 21.44
C GLN A 63 1.92 -10.90 21.06
N ASN A 64 0.78 -11.59 21.02
CA ASN A 64 0.72 -12.96 20.52
C ASN A 64 1.17 -13.04 19.06
N ILE A 65 0.70 -12.11 18.21
CA ILE A 65 1.07 -12.06 16.79
C ILE A 65 2.57 -11.80 16.64
N LYS A 66 3.12 -10.82 17.36
CA LYS A 66 4.55 -10.51 17.39
C LYS A 66 5.38 -11.72 17.82
N ALA A 67 4.98 -12.37 18.91
CA ALA A 67 5.66 -13.57 19.42
C ALA A 67 5.61 -14.73 18.41
N PHE A 68 4.51 -14.88 17.67
CA PHE A 68 4.43 -15.86 16.57
C PHE A 68 5.51 -15.61 15.53
N TYR A 69 5.67 -14.37 15.05
CA TYR A 69 6.70 -14.03 14.06
C TYR A 69 8.12 -14.16 14.62
N GLU A 70 8.35 -13.81 15.89
CA GLU A 70 9.66 -13.97 16.55
C GLU A 70 10.08 -15.43 16.74
N ALA A 71 9.11 -16.35 16.84
CA ALA A 71 9.33 -17.77 17.04
C ALA A 71 9.34 -18.59 15.73
N VAL A 72 9.23 -17.95 14.57
CA VAL A 72 9.23 -18.65 13.28
C VAL A 72 10.56 -19.38 13.07
N ASP A 73 10.44 -20.66 12.71
CA ASP A 73 11.53 -21.49 12.24
C ASP A 73 11.27 -21.90 10.77
N LEU A 74 11.94 -21.21 9.85
CA LEU A 74 11.79 -21.41 8.41
C LEU A 74 12.31 -22.76 7.90
N SER A 75 12.94 -23.58 8.75
CA SER A 75 13.38 -24.93 8.37
C SER A 75 12.22 -25.93 8.26
N GLN A 76 11.05 -25.57 8.80
CA GLN A 76 9.86 -26.42 8.79
C GLN A 76 9.10 -26.33 7.45
N ASP A 77 8.61 -27.46 6.93
CA ASP A 77 7.81 -27.50 5.69
C ASP A 77 6.34 -27.19 5.98
N ARG A 78 6.01 -25.90 6.13
CA ARG A 78 4.68 -25.40 6.54
C ARG A 78 4.15 -24.36 5.56
N ASP A 79 2.82 -24.22 5.50
CA ASP A 79 2.17 -23.10 4.79
C ASP A 79 2.09 -21.89 5.72
N PHE A 80 3.24 -21.24 5.94
CA PHE A 80 3.37 -20.16 6.92
C PHE A 80 2.45 -18.96 6.65
N GLU A 81 2.15 -18.68 5.38
CA GLU A 81 1.25 -17.60 5.00
C GLU A 81 -0.18 -17.91 5.48
N LYS A 82 -0.70 -19.11 5.20
CA LYS A 82 -2.02 -19.54 5.70
C LYS A 82 -2.05 -19.56 7.23
N GLU A 83 -1.02 -20.13 7.85
CA GLU A 83 -0.92 -20.20 9.30
C GLU A 83 -0.89 -18.82 9.94
N SER A 84 -0.15 -17.88 9.36
CA SER A 84 -0.10 -16.49 9.82
C SER A 84 -1.48 -15.84 9.76
N VAL A 85 -2.19 -15.95 8.62
CA VAL A 85 -3.55 -15.42 8.47
C VAL A 85 -4.51 -16.04 9.49
N GLU A 86 -4.43 -17.36 9.71
CA GLU A 86 -5.25 -18.04 10.71
C GLU A 86 -4.87 -17.65 12.14
N PHE A 87 -3.59 -17.45 12.42
CA PHE A 87 -3.11 -17.05 13.73
C PHE A 87 -3.57 -15.64 14.09
N VAL A 88 -3.49 -14.69 13.14
CA VAL A 88 -4.03 -13.35 13.31
C VAL A 88 -5.55 -13.40 13.56
N LYS A 89 -6.29 -14.22 12.80
CA LYS A 89 -7.75 -14.39 13.00
C LYS A 89 -8.09 -14.94 14.39
N LYS A 90 -7.33 -15.90 14.90
CA LYS A 90 -7.52 -16.48 16.24
C LYS A 90 -7.20 -15.49 17.38
N ASN A 91 -6.46 -14.43 17.08
CA ASN A 91 -6.10 -13.39 18.04
C ASN A 91 -6.97 -12.13 17.93
N ILE A 92 -8.08 -12.17 17.17
CA ILE A 92 -9.09 -11.13 17.20
C ILE A 92 -9.75 -11.11 18.58
N VAL A 93 -9.85 -9.94 19.18
CA VAL A 93 -10.52 -9.72 20.47
C VAL A 93 -11.87 -9.10 20.20
N GLU A 94 -12.93 -9.82 20.56
CA GLU A 94 -14.29 -9.28 20.49
C GLU A 94 -14.40 -8.04 21.37
N THR A 95 -14.87 -6.95 20.77
CA THR A 95 -14.99 -5.65 21.43
C THR A 95 -16.42 -5.19 21.29
N GLU A 96 -17.05 -4.84 22.41
CA GLU A 96 -18.43 -4.37 22.42
C GLU A 96 -18.62 -3.17 21.48
N GLY A 97 -19.66 -3.21 20.65
CA GLY A 97 -19.98 -2.16 19.69
C GLY A 97 -19.23 -2.24 18.35
N LEU A 98 -18.22 -3.12 18.20
CA LEU A 98 -17.55 -3.35 16.92
C LEU A 98 -18.15 -4.54 16.17
N LYS A 99 -18.23 -4.40 14.84
CA LYS A 99 -18.61 -5.50 13.94
C LYS A 99 -17.48 -6.52 13.88
N THR A 100 -17.82 -7.81 13.79
CA THR A 100 -16.86 -8.87 13.49
C THR A 100 -16.36 -8.72 12.05
N LEU A 101 -15.14 -8.24 11.90
CA LEU A 101 -14.49 -7.97 10.61
C LEU A 101 -13.18 -8.74 10.52
N ARG A 102 -12.64 -8.85 9.30
CA ARG A 102 -11.30 -9.41 9.08
C ARG A 102 -10.26 -8.28 9.20
N PRO A 103 -9.15 -8.47 9.92
CA PRO A 103 -8.07 -7.48 9.96
C PRO A 103 -7.39 -7.35 8.60
N SER A 104 -6.57 -6.31 8.41
CA SER A 104 -5.66 -6.20 7.26
C SER A 104 -4.78 -7.45 7.15
N VAL A 105 -4.49 -7.87 5.91
CA VAL A 105 -3.54 -8.96 5.60
C VAL A 105 -2.13 -8.64 6.11
N GLU A 106 -1.85 -7.36 6.34
CA GLU A 106 -0.59 -6.82 6.77
C GLU A 106 -0.47 -6.62 8.29
N ALA A 107 -1.48 -7.07 9.06
CA ALA A 107 -1.48 -6.96 10.52
C ALA A 107 -0.22 -7.54 11.18
N GLY A 108 0.47 -8.46 10.50
CA GLY A 108 1.77 -8.99 10.92
C GLY A 108 2.81 -7.91 11.16
N PHE A 109 3.18 -7.10 10.16
CA PHE A 109 4.20 -6.07 10.39
C PHE A 109 3.72 -4.97 11.35
N HIS A 110 2.42 -4.66 11.40
CA HIS A 110 1.91 -3.70 12.38
C HIS A 110 2.19 -4.12 13.83
N SER A 111 2.18 -5.43 14.10
CA SER A 111 2.47 -5.99 15.43
C SER A 111 3.91 -5.78 15.90
N ILE A 112 4.89 -5.68 14.98
CA ILE A 112 6.32 -5.60 15.32
C ILE A 112 6.86 -4.15 15.31
N LEU A 113 6.09 -3.19 14.77
CA LEU A 113 6.46 -1.78 14.66
C LEU A 113 6.14 -0.99 15.94
N LYS A 114 6.37 0.34 15.98
CA LYS A 114 6.07 1.21 17.14
C LYS A 114 4.57 1.47 17.32
N LYS A 115 4.18 2.25 18.33
CA LYS A 115 2.78 2.45 18.75
C LYS A 115 1.82 2.80 17.62
N TYR A 116 2.17 3.78 16.78
CA TYR A 116 1.38 4.20 15.64
C TYR A 116 2.09 3.81 14.36
N VAL A 117 1.34 3.26 13.42
CA VAL A 117 1.84 2.82 12.12
C VAL A 117 0.96 3.38 11.02
N ILE A 118 1.59 4.00 10.03
CA ILE A 118 0.97 4.46 8.79
C ILE A 118 1.63 3.71 7.64
N HIS A 119 0.84 2.97 6.88
CA HIS A 119 1.25 2.41 5.60
C HIS A 119 0.38 2.97 4.48
N THR A 120 1.03 3.45 3.43
CA THR A 120 0.38 4.09 2.28
C THR A 120 1.03 3.67 0.97
N HIS A 121 0.25 3.76 -0.11
CA HIS A 121 0.73 3.64 -1.49
C HIS A 121 0.89 5.04 -2.10
N SER A 122 1.63 5.90 -1.39
CA SER A 122 1.83 7.27 -1.83
C SER A 122 2.43 7.29 -3.22
N VAL A 123 1.84 8.09 -4.12
CA VAL A 123 2.33 8.23 -5.48
C VAL A 123 3.77 8.76 -5.50
N TYR A 124 4.15 9.60 -4.53
CA TYR A 124 5.51 10.12 -4.44
C TYR A 124 6.47 9.05 -3.95
N ALA A 125 6.11 8.31 -2.90
CA ALA A 125 6.91 7.18 -2.44
C ALA A 125 7.07 6.13 -3.53
N ASN A 126 6.01 5.83 -4.29
CA ASN A 126 6.04 4.87 -5.39
C ASN A 126 6.85 5.34 -6.59
N MET A 127 7.07 6.65 -6.80
CA MET A 127 8.07 7.10 -7.77
C MET A 127 9.49 6.64 -7.39
N VAL A 128 9.78 6.50 -6.09
CA VAL A 128 11.06 5.94 -5.61
C VAL A 128 10.99 4.41 -5.58
N CYS A 129 9.91 3.81 -5.04
CA CYS A 129 9.76 2.37 -4.90
C CYS A 129 9.68 1.60 -6.23
N CYS A 130 9.18 2.23 -7.30
CA CYS A 130 9.05 1.62 -8.62
C CYS A 130 10.16 2.06 -9.59
N THR A 131 11.33 2.41 -9.06
CA THR A 131 12.52 2.81 -9.84
C THR A 131 13.63 1.78 -9.63
N GLN A 132 14.39 1.44 -10.70
CA GLN A 132 15.45 0.41 -10.62
C GLN A 132 16.55 0.77 -9.61
N ASN A 133 16.88 2.06 -9.51
CA ASN A 133 17.83 2.61 -8.54
C ASN A 133 17.10 3.27 -7.35
N GLY A 134 15.97 2.70 -6.94
CA GLY A 134 15.09 3.27 -5.91
C GLY A 134 15.78 3.39 -4.55
N ARG A 135 16.56 2.37 -4.17
CA ARG A 135 17.35 2.38 -2.93
C ARG A 135 18.36 3.51 -2.90
N GLU A 136 19.17 3.67 -3.94
CA GLU A 136 20.18 4.72 -4.04
C GLU A 136 19.54 6.11 -4.08
N THR A 137 18.37 6.21 -4.72
CA THR A 137 17.58 7.45 -4.75
C THR A 137 17.07 7.80 -3.35
N MET A 138 16.50 6.84 -2.63
CA MET A 138 16.07 6.99 -1.24
C MET A 138 17.25 7.43 -0.35
N GLU A 139 18.41 6.76 -0.46
CA GLU A 139 19.60 7.06 0.33
C GLU A 139 20.09 8.51 0.10
N LYS A 140 20.00 9.02 -1.14
CA LYS A 140 20.31 10.42 -1.47
C LYS A 140 19.30 11.40 -0.87
N ILE A 141 18.01 11.12 -0.99
CA ILE A 141 16.93 12.01 -0.51
C ILE A 141 17.01 12.18 1.00
N PHE A 142 17.28 11.09 1.72
CA PHE A 142 17.22 11.06 3.19
C PHE A 142 18.59 11.04 3.87
N ALA A 143 19.67 11.34 3.12
CA ALA A 143 21.00 11.49 3.67
C ALA A 143 21.02 12.58 4.76
N GLY A 144 21.55 12.23 5.93
CA GLY A 144 21.69 13.16 7.06
C GLY A 144 20.41 13.44 7.86
N LYS A 145 19.30 12.75 7.57
CA LYS A 145 18.08 12.83 8.40
C LYS A 145 18.28 12.18 9.77
N GLU A 146 17.63 12.74 10.79
CA GLU A 146 17.77 12.26 12.17
C GLU A 146 17.05 10.93 12.42
N TYR A 147 15.94 10.67 11.71
CA TYR A 147 15.23 9.39 11.75
C TYR A 147 15.97 8.30 10.95
N GLY A 148 15.68 7.04 11.25
CA GLY A 148 16.20 5.90 10.49
C GLY A 148 15.33 5.58 9.27
N VAL A 149 15.98 5.20 8.17
CA VAL A 149 15.32 4.81 6.92
C VAL A 149 15.85 3.47 6.45
N VAL A 150 14.95 2.54 6.12
CA VAL A 150 15.27 1.20 5.62
C VAL A 150 14.62 0.96 4.27
N TRP A 151 15.31 0.22 3.40
CA TRP A 151 14.79 -0.27 2.12
C TRP A 151 14.51 -1.77 2.20
N ILE A 152 13.31 -2.16 1.83
CA ILE A 152 12.89 -3.56 1.69
C ILE A 152 12.85 -3.87 0.18
N PRO A 153 13.71 -4.78 -0.32
CA PRO A 153 13.59 -5.30 -1.69
C PRO A 153 12.22 -5.92 -1.93
N TYR A 154 11.80 -6.07 -3.19
CA TYR A 154 10.47 -6.61 -3.45
C TYR A 154 10.30 -7.96 -2.77
N ILE A 155 9.22 -8.05 -2.00
CA ILE A 155 8.80 -9.25 -1.33
C ILE A 155 7.29 -9.24 -1.28
N ASN A 156 6.73 -10.43 -1.48
CA ASN A 156 5.30 -10.61 -1.49
C ASN A 156 4.67 -10.14 -0.16
N PRO A 157 3.57 -9.35 -0.21
CA PRO A 157 2.84 -8.95 0.98
C PRO A 157 2.38 -10.15 1.82
N GLY A 158 2.30 -9.98 3.14
CA GLY A 158 1.89 -11.02 4.08
C GLY A 158 3.02 -11.47 5.02
N PHE A 159 3.14 -12.78 5.22
CA PHE A 159 4.07 -13.39 6.18
C PHE A 159 5.53 -13.08 5.84
N CYS A 160 5.92 -13.29 4.59
CA CYS A 160 7.28 -13.11 4.10
C CYS A 160 7.76 -11.66 4.30
N LEU A 161 6.90 -10.69 3.93
CA LEU A 161 7.17 -9.27 4.13
C LEU A 161 7.38 -8.93 5.61
N THR A 162 6.55 -9.48 6.51
CA THR A 162 6.66 -9.23 7.95
C THR A 162 8.02 -9.67 8.50
N LEU A 163 8.48 -10.88 8.14
CA LEU A 163 9.80 -11.36 8.55
C LEU A 163 10.93 -10.50 8.00
N ARG A 164 10.85 -10.14 6.72
CA ARG A 164 11.87 -9.29 6.10
C ARG A 164 11.95 -7.92 6.78
N ILE A 165 10.81 -7.29 7.10
CA ILE A 165 10.78 -6.05 7.86
C ILE A 165 11.44 -6.24 9.23
N GLN A 166 11.11 -7.32 9.94
CA GLN A 166 11.71 -7.64 11.25
C GLN A 166 13.25 -7.76 11.16
N ASP A 167 13.75 -8.46 10.15
CA ASP A 167 15.18 -8.68 9.94
C ASP A 167 15.91 -7.39 9.60
N GLU A 168 15.37 -6.57 8.69
CA GLU A 168 16.02 -5.32 8.31
C GLU A 168 15.98 -4.29 9.46
N ILE A 169 14.93 -4.28 10.30
CA ILE A 169 14.90 -3.48 11.54
C ILE A 169 16.02 -3.92 12.49
N ARG A 170 16.19 -5.23 12.70
CA ARG A 170 17.24 -5.77 13.59
C ARG A 170 18.65 -5.40 13.07
N LYS A 171 18.90 -5.58 11.78
CA LYS A 171 20.17 -5.22 11.14
C LYS A 171 20.45 -3.72 11.27
N PHE A 172 19.47 -2.89 10.92
CA PHE A 172 19.60 -1.44 11.02
C PHE A 172 19.88 -0.98 12.45
N ALA A 173 19.16 -1.53 13.44
CA ALA A 173 19.38 -1.22 14.84
C ALA A 173 20.78 -1.63 15.33
N ALA A 174 21.27 -2.80 14.91
CA ALA A 174 22.62 -3.27 15.24
C ALA A 174 23.71 -2.38 14.61
N GLU A 175 23.53 -1.92 13.37
CA GLU A 175 24.52 -1.12 12.65
C GLU A 175 24.50 0.37 13.03
N LYS A 176 23.32 0.93 13.30
CA LYS A 176 23.12 2.39 13.49
C LYS A 176 22.82 2.78 14.92
N GLY A 177 22.57 1.83 15.82
CA GLY A 177 22.24 2.08 17.22
C GLY A 177 20.91 2.79 17.44
N LYS A 178 20.01 2.81 16.44
CA LYS A 178 18.68 3.43 16.50
C LYS A 178 17.65 2.64 15.72
N TYR A 179 16.37 2.77 16.07
CA TYR A 179 15.26 2.14 15.36
C TYR A 179 14.97 2.88 14.04
N PRO A 180 14.56 2.21 12.95
CA PRO A 180 14.13 2.89 11.73
C PRO A 180 12.65 3.26 11.78
N GLU A 181 12.35 4.56 11.70
CA GLU A 181 10.97 5.07 11.65
C GLU A 181 10.34 5.00 10.26
N VAL A 182 11.15 4.95 9.20
CA VAL A 182 10.70 5.00 7.80
C VAL A 182 11.16 3.75 7.05
N ILE A 183 10.22 3.07 6.39
CA ILE A 183 10.49 1.83 5.66
C ILE A 183 9.90 1.96 4.26
N PHE A 184 10.76 1.94 3.25
CA PHE A 184 10.38 1.87 1.84
C PHE A 184 10.30 0.42 1.40
N MET A 185 9.24 0.08 0.67
CA MET A 185 9.03 -1.25 0.12
C MET A 185 8.98 -1.16 -1.40
N GLU A 186 9.99 -1.74 -2.04
CA GLU A 186 10.13 -1.79 -3.49
C GLU A 186 8.86 -2.34 -4.16
N ASN A 187 8.41 -1.66 -5.22
CA ASN A 187 7.19 -2.00 -5.96
C ASN A 187 5.95 -2.20 -5.07
N HIS A 188 5.85 -1.45 -3.96
CA HIS A 188 4.76 -1.59 -2.99
C HIS A 188 4.36 -0.25 -2.35
N GLY A 189 5.21 0.37 -1.54
CA GLY A 189 4.83 1.62 -0.86
C GLY A 189 5.73 2.04 0.29
N LEU A 190 5.13 2.76 1.24
CA LEU A 190 5.80 3.41 2.36
C LEU A 190 5.16 3.00 3.69
N VAL A 191 5.98 2.71 4.69
CA VAL A 191 5.57 2.58 6.09
C VAL A 191 6.30 3.62 6.94
N VAL A 192 5.56 4.29 7.82
CA VAL A 192 6.08 5.19 8.85
C VAL A 192 5.57 4.75 10.21
N THR A 193 6.45 4.75 11.22
CA THR A 193 6.08 4.34 12.58
C THR A 193 6.78 5.15 13.67
N THR A 194 6.01 5.53 14.68
CA THR A 194 6.44 6.36 15.82
C THR A 194 5.65 6.00 17.07
N ASP A 195 6.04 6.56 18.22
CA ASP A 195 5.32 6.40 19.48
C ASP A 195 4.24 7.48 19.72
N ASP A 196 4.26 8.56 18.93
CA ASP A 196 3.26 9.65 18.94
C ASP A 196 2.52 9.78 17.60
N SER A 197 1.20 10.01 17.66
CA SER A 197 0.34 10.05 16.48
C SER A 197 0.60 11.27 15.58
N ARG A 198 0.95 12.42 16.17
CA ARG A 198 1.24 13.67 15.45
C ARG A 198 2.60 13.56 14.77
N GLU A 199 3.60 13.03 15.47
CA GLU A 199 4.91 12.74 14.89
C GLU A 199 4.80 11.76 13.72
N CYS A 200 3.95 10.74 13.83
CA CYS A 200 3.74 9.75 12.76
C CYS A 200 3.27 10.42 11.46
N VAL A 201 2.25 11.28 11.57
CA VAL A 201 1.69 12.03 10.42
C VAL A 201 2.70 13.05 9.90
N ALA A 202 3.37 13.79 10.79
CA ALA A 202 4.35 14.79 10.40
C ALA A 202 5.54 14.16 9.64
N LEU A 203 6.05 13.02 10.13
CA LEU A 203 7.12 12.28 9.47
C LEU A 203 6.68 11.69 8.12
N HIS A 204 5.47 11.15 8.04
CA HIS A 204 4.91 10.70 6.76
C HIS A 204 4.83 11.83 5.73
N GLN A 205 4.36 13.01 6.16
CA GLN A 205 4.32 14.19 5.31
C GLN A 205 5.74 14.64 4.91
N GLU A 206 6.67 14.73 5.87
CA GLU A 206 8.06 15.13 5.61
C GLU A 206 8.74 14.20 4.59
N VAL A 207 8.52 12.90 4.68
CA VAL A 207 9.06 11.92 3.73
C VAL A 207 8.56 12.21 2.32
N ASN A 208 7.25 12.42 2.15
CA ASN A 208 6.66 12.72 0.85
C ASN A 208 7.10 14.08 0.30
N ASP A 209 7.18 15.10 1.14
CA ASP A 209 7.64 16.43 0.76
C ASP A 209 9.13 16.43 0.39
N GLY A 210 9.95 15.63 1.08
CA GLY A 210 11.36 15.41 0.71
C GLY A 210 11.52 14.80 -0.68
N ILE A 211 10.68 13.81 -1.02
CA ILE A 211 10.66 13.21 -2.37
C ILE A 211 10.21 14.23 -3.41
N LYS A 212 9.12 14.95 -3.14
CA LYS A 212 8.62 16.01 -4.04
C LYS A 212 9.68 17.07 -4.30
N ALA A 213 10.38 17.52 -3.26
CA ALA A 213 11.45 18.50 -3.38
C ALA A 213 12.61 17.97 -4.25
N TYR A 214 13.05 16.73 -4.01
CA TYR A 214 14.12 16.10 -4.79
C TYR A 214 13.76 15.90 -6.26
N LEU A 215 12.52 15.50 -6.55
CA LEU A 215 12.02 15.29 -7.92
C LEU A 215 11.50 16.58 -8.58
N GLY A 216 11.55 17.73 -7.89
CA GLY A 216 11.09 19.01 -8.42
C GLY A 216 9.56 19.13 -8.61
N ILE A 217 8.77 18.32 -7.90
CA ILE A 217 7.31 18.31 -7.98
C ILE A 217 6.76 19.48 -7.16
N ARG A 218 6.18 20.47 -7.86
CA ARG A 218 5.58 21.67 -7.26
C ARG A 218 4.07 21.75 -7.43
N GLU A 219 3.56 21.10 -8.46
CA GLU A 219 2.15 21.11 -8.78
C GLU A 219 1.35 20.27 -7.78
N LYS A 220 0.09 20.65 -7.59
CA LYS A 220 -0.86 19.86 -6.80
C LYS A 220 -1.16 18.55 -7.54
N PHE A 221 -1.39 17.48 -6.79
CA PHE A 221 -1.96 16.26 -7.36
C PHE A 221 -3.30 16.56 -8.06
N PRO A 222 -3.57 16.00 -9.26
CA PRO A 222 -4.77 16.31 -10.02
C PRO A 222 -6.06 15.95 -9.29
N ASP A 223 -7.08 16.77 -9.48
CA ASP A 223 -8.42 16.49 -8.94
C ASP A 223 -9.09 15.36 -9.74
N ILE A 224 -9.78 14.47 -9.03
CA ILE A 224 -10.54 13.38 -9.62
C ILE A 224 -11.95 13.87 -9.94
N VAL A 225 -12.36 13.70 -11.20
CA VAL A 225 -13.67 14.15 -11.66
C VAL A 225 -14.33 13.05 -12.46
N LEU A 226 -15.46 12.54 -11.96
CA LEU A 226 -16.32 11.58 -12.65
C LEU A 226 -17.68 12.21 -12.94
N SER A 227 -18.20 11.98 -14.15
CA SER A 227 -19.56 12.35 -14.53
C SER A 227 -20.38 11.10 -14.82
N GLN A 228 -21.58 10.99 -14.24
CA GLN A 228 -22.51 9.92 -14.57
C GLN A 228 -23.12 10.15 -15.96
N LEU A 229 -23.11 9.12 -16.80
CA LEU A 229 -23.77 9.14 -18.11
C LEU A 229 -25.19 8.57 -18.00
N ASP A 230 -25.30 7.40 -17.38
CA ASP A 230 -26.53 6.66 -17.13
C ASP A 230 -26.38 5.76 -15.89
N ASP A 231 -27.39 4.96 -15.58
CA ASP A 231 -27.34 4.05 -14.43
C ASP A 231 -26.27 2.97 -14.64
N GLY A 232 -25.26 2.97 -13.76
CA GLY A 232 -24.12 2.06 -13.85
C GLY A 232 -23.04 2.46 -14.87
N THR A 233 -23.11 3.66 -15.47
CA THR A 233 -22.06 4.15 -16.39
C THR A 233 -21.54 5.53 -15.98
N PHE A 234 -20.22 5.65 -15.86
CA PHE A 234 -19.51 6.88 -15.52
C PHE A 234 -18.41 7.18 -16.54
N ILE A 235 -18.09 8.46 -16.74
CA ILE A 235 -17.05 8.93 -17.65
C ILE A 235 -16.02 9.73 -16.85
N SER A 236 -14.73 9.51 -17.11
CA SER A 236 -13.66 10.35 -16.55
C SER A 236 -13.68 11.74 -17.16
N LYS A 237 -13.58 12.75 -16.30
CA LYS A 237 -13.32 14.15 -16.61
C LYS A 237 -12.02 14.62 -15.96
N THR A 238 -11.21 13.69 -15.45
CA THR A 238 -9.89 13.97 -14.90
C THR A 238 -8.95 14.38 -16.03
N ALA A 239 -8.52 15.64 -16.01
CA ALA A 239 -7.78 16.26 -17.11
C ALA A 239 -6.49 15.50 -17.45
N LEU A 240 -5.69 15.15 -16.43
CA LEU A 240 -4.42 14.43 -16.63
C LEU A 240 -4.62 13.11 -17.36
N LEU A 241 -5.65 12.34 -17.01
CA LEU A 241 -5.91 11.05 -17.64
C LEU A 241 -6.38 11.21 -19.08
N SER A 242 -7.29 12.14 -19.33
CA SER A 242 -7.78 12.46 -20.67
C SER A 242 -6.63 12.90 -21.59
N ASP A 243 -5.78 13.79 -21.11
CA ASP A 243 -4.61 14.27 -21.84
C ASP A 243 -3.57 13.18 -22.05
N TYR A 244 -3.35 12.32 -21.05
CA TYR A 244 -2.42 11.20 -21.16
C TYR A 244 -2.83 10.24 -22.27
N PHE A 245 -4.05 9.70 -22.22
CA PHE A 245 -4.50 8.69 -23.19
C PHE A 245 -4.78 9.24 -24.59
N LYS A 246 -5.04 10.54 -24.73
CA LYS A 246 -5.11 11.19 -26.03
C LYS A 246 -3.75 11.32 -26.72
N ASN A 247 -2.69 11.53 -25.94
CA ASN A 247 -1.35 11.81 -26.46
C ASN A 247 -0.41 10.59 -26.46
N HIS A 248 -0.79 9.50 -25.81
CA HIS A 248 0.01 8.27 -25.74
C HIS A 248 -0.72 7.13 -26.45
N LYS A 249 -0.02 6.46 -27.38
CA LYS A 249 -0.56 5.28 -28.06
C LYS A 249 -0.76 4.16 -27.04
N MET A 250 -2.01 3.85 -26.75
CA MET A 250 -2.40 2.67 -26.00
C MET A 250 -2.46 1.47 -26.93
N TYR A 251 -2.07 0.32 -26.41
CA TYR A 251 -2.18 -0.96 -27.10
C TYR A 251 -2.68 -2.02 -26.13
N THR A 252 -3.25 -3.09 -26.70
CA THR A 252 -3.70 -4.25 -25.94
C THR A 252 -2.51 -4.84 -25.17
N GLY A 253 -2.63 -4.94 -23.85
CA GLY A 253 -1.57 -5.44 -22.97
C GLY A 253 -0.79 -4.36 -22.20
N PHE A 254 -1.06 -3.06 -22.40
CA PHE A 254 -0.36 -1.97 -21.69
C PHE A 254 -0.34 -2.16 -20.16
N PHE A 255 -1.47 -2.54 -19.56
CA PHE A 255 -1.55 -2.76 -18.10
C PHE A 255 -0.87 -4.06 -17.66
N ASP A 256 -0.72 -5.04 -18.55
CA ASP A 256 -0.13 -6.34 -18.26
C ASP A 256 1.40 -6.32 -18.42
N GLU A 257 1.93 -5.45 -19.28
CA GLU A 257 3.38 -5.26 -19.47
C GLU A 257 4.00 -4.35 -18.42
N ILE A 258 3.28 -3.33 -17.97
CA ILE A 258 3.76 -2.38 -16.97
C ILE A 258 2.98 -2.58 -15.68
N VAL A 259 3.45 -3.48 -14.84
CA VAL A 259 2.88 -3.70 -13.50
C VAL A 259 3.81 -3.09 -12.46
N LEU A 260 3.33 -2.10 -11.72
CA LEU A 260 4.15 -1.38 -10.72
C LEU A 260 4.01 -1.95 -9.30
N TYR A 261 2.80 -2.24 -8.86
CA TYR A 261 2.50 -2.62 -7.48
C TYR A 261 1.16 -3.37 -7.37
N PRO A 262 0.89 -4.08 -6.25
CA PRO A 262 -0.27 -4.96 -6.12
C PRO A 262 -1.64 -4.32 -6.37
N ASP A 263 -1.89 -3.10 -5.87
CA ASP A 263 -3.18 -2.43 -6.03
C ASP A 263 -3.58 -2.21 -7.49
N GLN A 264 -2.59 -1.96 -8.36
CA GLN A 264 -2.81 -1.84 -9.80
C GLN A 264 -3.36 -3.14 -10.37
N LEU A 265 -2.78 -4.29 -9.99
CA LEU A 265 -3.22 -5.60 -10.45
C LEU A 265 -4.66 -5.90 -10.05
N VAL A 266 -5.03 -5.53 -8.81
CA VAL A 266 -6.37 -5.83 -8.26
C VAL A 266 -7.44 -5.00 -8.96
N TYR A 267 -7.21 -3.71 -9.18
CA TYR A 267 -8.24 -2.79 -9.67
C TYR A 267 -8.23 -2.55 -11.18
N LEU A 268 -7.09 -2.70 -11.87
CA LEU A 268 -6.97 -2.40 -13.31
C LEU A 268 -6.77 -3.66 -14.15
N ASN A 269 -5.83 -4.53 -13.79
CA ASN A 269 -5.52 -5.71 -14.61
C ASN A 269 -6.73 -6.66 -14.69
N GLY A 270 -7.04 -7.12 -15.91
CA GLY A 270 -8.24 -7.93 -16.18
C GLY A 270 -9.58 -7.18 -16.16
N ASN A 271 -9.61 -5.96 -15.59
CA ASN A 271 -10.79 -5.08 -15.48
C ASN A 271 -10.76 -3.88 -16.45
N ALA A 272 -9.63 -3.65 -17.13
CA ALA A 272 -9.44 -2.61 -18.13
C ALA A 272 -9.43 -3.17 -19.56
N ALA A 273 -10.06 -2.45 -20.49
CA ALA A 273 -10.05 -2.69 -21.92
C ALA A 273 -9.56 -1.45 -22.69
N VAL A 274 -8.93 -1.66 -23.83
CA VAL A 274 -8.54 -0.61 -24.78
C VAL A 274 -9.25 -0.88 -26.10
N ASP A 275 -9.99 0.12 -26.60
CA ASP A 275 -10.78 0.08 -27.84
C ASP A 275 -11.89 -0.98 -27.93
N THR A 276 -12.19 -1.64 -26.80
CA THR A 276 -13.37 -2.49 -26.60
C THR A 276 -14.17 -1.99 -25.41
N MET A 277 -15.42 -2.46 -25.27
CA MET A 277 -16.39 -2.01 -24.27
C MET A 277 -16.91 -3.14 -23.37
N ASP A 278 -16.15 -4.22 -23.25
CA ASP A 278 -16.50 -5.49 -22.58
C ASP A 278 -15.99 -5.59 -21.14
N LYS A 279 -15.29 -4.56 -20.64
CA LYS A 279 -14.72 -4.52 -19.29
C LYS A 279 -15.35 -3.44 -18.42
N LYS A 280 -14.98 -3.42 -17.14
CA LYS A 280 -15.44 -2.41 -16.20
C LYS A 280 -14.87 -1.05 -16.51
N LEU A 281 -13.59 -0.96 -16.87
CA LEU A 281 -12.91 0.27 -17.30
C LEU A 281 -12.57 0.12 -18.78
N ASN A 282 -12.98 1.08 -19.60
CA ASN A 282 -12.80 1.03 -21.05
C ASN A 282 -12.17 2.34 -21.51
N ILE A 283 -11.06 2.26 -22.23
CA ILE A 283 -10.31 3.41 -22.76
C ILE A 283 -10.45 3.43 -24.27
N ASN A 284 -10.93 4.54 -24.81
CA ASN A 284 -10.90 4.79 -26.24
C ASN A 284 -9.58 5.48 -26.60
N SER A 285 -8.67 4.77 -27.27
CA SER A 285 -7.31 5.25 -27.56
C SER A 285 -7.30 6.41 -28.56
N ALA A 286 -8.32 6.53 -29.42
CA ALA A 286 -8.43 7.60 -30.41
C ALA A 286 -8.84 8.95 -29.80
N THR A 287 -9.64 8.93 -28.73
CA THR A 287 -10.22 10.13 -28.11
C THR A 287 -9.64 10.43 -26.73
N GLY A 288 -9.00 9.45 -26.08
CA GLY A 288 -8.60 9.50 -24.68
C GLY A 288 -9.76 9.36 -23.69
N GLN A 289 -10.99 9.10 -24.16
CA GLN A 289 -12.15 8.95 -23.28
C GLN A 289 -12.04 7.66 -22.46
N ILE A 290 -12.37 7.77 -21.17
CA ILE A 290 -12.40 6.65 -20.23
C ILE A 290 -13.82 6.49 -19.71
N THR A 291 -14.35 5.26 -19.82
CA THR A 291 -15.71 4.91 -19.43
C THR A 291 -15.69 3.75 -18.44
N TYR A 292 -16.40 3.92 -17.32
CA TYR A 292 -16.58 2.94 -16.27
C TYR A 292 -17.99 2.37 -16.31
N LYS A 293 -18.12 1.05 -16.49
CA LYS A 293 -19.39 0.30 -16.46
C LYS A 293 -19.54 -0.44 -15.13
N THR A 294 -19.79 0.32 -14.07
CA THR A 294 -19.97 -0.19 -12.71
C THR A 294 -20.63 0.86 -11.82
N ASN A 295 -20.89 0.55 -10.54
CA ASN A 295 -21.37 1.50 -9.56
C ASN A 295 -20.34 2.61 -9.25
N PHE A 296 -20.80 3.73 -8.69
CA PHE A 296 -19.97 4.90 -8.42
C PHE A 296 -18.75 4.60 -7.53
N SER A 297 -18.89 3.79 -6.49
CA SER A 297 -17.80 3.50 -5.55
C SER A 297 -16.67 2.71 -6.22
N GLU A 298 -17.02 1.75 -7.08
CA GLU A 298 -16.04 1.00 -7.86
C GLU A 298 -15.42 1.89 -8.94
N ALA A 299 -16.22 2.68 -9.68
CA ALA A 299 -15.72 3.62 -10.68
C ALA A 299 -14.73 4.63 -10.08
N GLN A 300 -15.05 5.21 -8.92
CA GLN A 300 -14.16 6.10 -8.18
C GLN A 300 -12.86 5.42 -7.79
N THR A 301 -12.92 4.18 -7.30
CA THR A 301 -11.71 3.45 -6.90
C THR A 301 -10.82 3.13 -8.09
N MET A 302 -11.41 2.72 -9.22
CA MET A 302 -10.66 2.46 -10.46
C MET A 302 -10.04 3.75 -11.02
N GLU A 303 -10.76 4.88 -10.96
CA GLU A 303 -10.26 6.21 -11.35
C GLU A 303 -9.11 6.68 -10.46
N GLU A 304 -9.24 6.56 -9.13
CA GLU A 304 -8.18 6.85 -8.15
C GLU A 304 -6.90 6.03 -8.48
N THR A 305 -7.05 4.72 -8.66
CA THR A 305 -5.91 3.83 -8.97
C THR A 305 -5.31 4.12 -10.33
N LEU A 306 -6.12 4.38 -11.37
CA LEU A 306 -5.64 4.71 -12.71
C LEU A 306 -4.85 6.02 -12.71
N LEU A 307 -5.37 7.06 -12.04
CA LEU A 307 -4.70 8.34 -11.90
C LEU A 307 -3.36 8.19 -11.19
N ALA A 308 -3.33 7.50 -10.04
CA ALA A 308 -2.11 7.24 -9.29
C ALA A 308 -1.07 6.48 -10.14
N TYR A 309 -1.48 5.42 -10.82
CA TYR A 309 -0.63 4.62 -11.68
C TYR A 309 0.01 5.45 -12.82
N ILE A 310 -0.80 6.22 -13.56
CA ILE A 310 -0.29 7.09 -14.62
C ILE A 310 0.59 8.21 -14.06
N TYR A 311 0.22 8.77 -12.90
CA TYR A 311 1.01 9.82 -12.25
C TYR A 311 2.40 9.32 -11.85
N VAL A 312 2.51 8.11 -11.27
CA VAL A 312 3.79 7.48 -10.92
C VAL A 312 4.65 7.26 -12.17
N ILE A 313 4.08 6.67 -13.24
CA ILE A 313 4.81 6.44 -14.50
C ILE A 313 5.36 7.75 -15.07
N ASN A 314 4.53 8.78 -15.15
CA ASN A 314 4.92 10.07 -15.70
C ASN A 314 5.96 10.76 -14.82
N GLY A 315 5.82 10.69 -13.49
CA GLY A 315 6.78 11.25 -12.55
C GLY A 315 8.15 10.61 -12.67
N ILE A 316 8.22 9.27 -12.74
CA ILE A 316 9.48 8.54 -12.94
C ILE A 316 10.12 8.93 -14.28
N LYS A 317 9.36 8.88 -15.38
CA LYS A 317 9.87 9.20 -16.72
C LYS A 317 10.33 10.64 -16.86
N SER A 318 9.55 11.60 -16.37
CA SER A 318 9.90 13.03 -16.42
C SER A 318 11.10 13.38 -15.55
N SER A 319 11.34 12.61 -14.48
CA SER A 319 12.53 12.73 -13.63
C SER A 319 13.77 12.01 -14.20
N GLY A 320 13.67 11.39 -15.38
CA GLY A 320 14.77 10.64 -16.00
C GLY A 320 15.16 9.37 -15.24
N LEU A 321 14.26 8.85 -14.39
CA LEU A 321 14.51 7.65 -13.59
C LEU A 321 14.11 6.38 -14.36
N PRO A 322 14.87 5.27 -14.21
CA PRO A 322 14.53 4.01 -14.86
C PRO A 322 13.38 3.31 -14.14
N LEU A 323 12.27 3.11 -14.83
CA LEU A 323 11.10 2.39 -14.31
C LEU A 323 11.45 0.93 -13.97
N LYS A 324 10.97 0.46 -12.82
CA LYS A 324 11.03 -0.93 -12.39
C LYS A 324 9.61 -1.50 -12.31
N THR A 325 9.36 -2.52 -13.11
CA THR A 325 8.11 -3.27 -13.10
C THR A 325 8.30 -4.57 -12.31
N MET A 326 7.20 -5.11 -11.82
CA MET A 326 7.15 -6.44 -11.24
C MET A 326 7.51 -7.49 -12.29
N SER A 327 8.20 -8.54 -11.88
CA SER A 327 8.48 -9.70 -12.71
C SER A 327 7.27 -10.64 -12.82
N GLU A 328 7.26 -11.51 -13.82
CA GLU A 328 6.19 -12.50 -14.02
C GLU A 328 5.92 -13.35 -12.78
N LYS A 329 6.98 -13.76 -12.06
CA LYS A 329 6.85 -14.54 -10.82
C LYS A 329 6.13 -13.77 -9.71
N GLU A 330 6.37 -12.46 -9.63
CA GLU A 330 5.78 -11.59 -8.61
C GLU A 330 4.31 -11.30 -8.94
N ILE A 331 4.00 -11.11 -10.23
CA ILE A 331 2.64 -10.98 -10.74
C ILE A 331 1.84 -12.27 -10.52
N ASP A 332 2.45 -13.42 -10.81
CA ASP A 332 1.83 -14.74 -10.62
C ASP A 332 1.51 -15.01 -9.16
N PHE A 333 2.33 -14.52 -8.22
CA PHE A 333 2.00 -14.62 -6.79
C PHE A 333 0.70 -13.91 -6.49
N ILE A 334 0.56 -12.65 -6.89
CA ILE A 334 -0.62 -11.84 -6.57
C ILE A 334 -1.88 -12.46 -7.18
N LYS A 335 -1.78 -13.00 -8.39
CA LYS A 335 -2.91 -13.67 -9.06
C LYS A 335 -3.29 -15.01 -8.41
N ASN A 336 -2.33 -15.72 -7.84
CA ASN A 336 -2.50 -17.10 -7.37
C ASN A 336 -2.33 -17.28 -5.85
N TRP A 337 -2.33 -16.19 -5.08
CA TRP A 337 -1.96 -16.23 -3.65
C TRP A 337 -2.89 -17.11 -2.80
N GLU A 338 -4.06 -17.50 -3.32
CA GLU A 338 -4.98 -18.45 -2.70
C GLU A 338 -4.54 -19.93 -2.83
N SER A 339 -3.54 -20.25 -3.66
CA SER A 339 -3.02 -21.61 -3.89
C SER A 339 -1.96 -22.06 -2.87
N GLU A 340 -2.24 -23.13 -2.11
CA GLU A 340 -1.35 -23.67 -1.06
C GLU A 340 0.00 -24.18 -1.59
N ALA A 341 0.01 -24.96 -2.67
CA ALA A 341 1.24 -25.51 -3.23
C ALA A 341 2.20 -24.40 -3.70
N TYR A 342 1.63 -23.30 -4.20
CA TYR A 342 2.38 -22.13 -4.61
C TYR A 342 3.00 -21.40 -3.41
N ARG A 343 2.24 -21.19 -2.32
CA ARG A 343 2.73 -20.52 -1.10
C ARG A 343 3.91 -21.23 -0.44
N LYS A 344 3.88 -22.55 -0.33
CA LYS A 344 5.00 -23.35 0.24
C LYS A 344 6.32 -23.18 -0.52
N SER A 345 6.29 -22.92 -1.82
CA SER A 345 7.50 -22.76 -2.63
C SER A 345 8.28 -21.46 -2.33
N LEU A 346 7.59 -20.42 -1.85
CA LEU A 346 8.15 -19.07 -1.66
C LEU A 346 9.04 -18.98 -0.42
N VAL A 347 8.69 -19.71 0.64
CA VAL A 347 9.41 -19.71 1.91
C VAL A 347 10.82 -20.29 1.74
N LYS A 348 11.00 -21.24 0.83
CA LYS A 348 12.31 -21.83 0.50
C LYS A 348 13.31 -20.81 -0.08
N GLY A 349 12.82 -19.66 -0.57
CA GLY A 349 13.66 -18.55 -1.06
C GLY A 349 14.13 -17.58 0.03
N LEU A 350 13.51 -17.57 1.22
CA LEU A 350 13.87 -16.66 2.31
C LEU A 350 15.07 -17.12 3.13
N GLY A 351 15.36 -18.43 3.13
CA GLY A 351 16.49 -19.02 3.86
C GLY A 351 17.84 -18.97 3.12
N ARG A 352 17.99 -18.11 2.10
CA ARG A 352 19.24 -17.93 1.34
C ARG A 352 19.82 -16.54 1.50
#